data_AF-A0A958JQJ1-F1
#
_entry.id   AF-A0A958JQJ1-F1
#
_cell.length_a   1.000
_cell.length_b   1.000
_cell.length_c   1.000
_cell.angle_alpha   90.00
_cell.angle_beta   90.00
_cell.angle_gamma   90.00
#
_symmetry.space_group_name_H-M   'P 1'
#
loop_
_entity.id
_entity.type
_entity.pdbx_description
1 polymer ?
#
loop_
_entity_poly.entity_id
_entity_poly.type
_entity_poly.pdbx_seq_one_letter_code
_entity_poly.pdbx_strand_id
1 'polypeptide(L)'
;MSLLSSRVSLKTVFFFLFATVGLFVFVGCAPRGETKTLDEVFQIAKQRYERGITESKASSETRERLLKIVSSFDEFVNAESEAQVKNASQLISDEMQALIMNAGYTTRPALGEIVKSYRGLAYPEERESPVSTGGDGTSSEPAPYELNESAKKLLVARSYTALAQELETTSFQVGAAG
;
A
#
# COMPACT_ATOMS: atom_id res chain seq x y z
N MET A 1 47.39 30.64 39.92
CA MET A 1 46.87 29.92 38.74
C MET A 1 47.48 28.52 38.74
N SER A 2 46.80 27.55 39.34
CA SER A 2 47.27 26.16 39.41
C SER A 2 46.72 25.37 38.23
N LEU A 3 47.60 25.01 37.30
CA LEU A 3 47.31 24.11 36.19
C LEU A 3 47.32 22.66 36.74
N LEU A 4 46.15 22.14 37.08
CA LEU A 4 45.95 20.72 37.41
C LEU A 4 46.13 19.90 36.12
N SER A 5 47.34 19.39 35.93
CA SER A 5 47.69 18.42 34.89
C SER A 5 47.07 17.06 35.23
N SER A 6 45.90 16.79 34.66
CA SER A 6 45.21 15.51 34.84
C SER A 6 45.89 14.46 33.95
N ARG A 7 46.73 13.60 34.56
CA ARG A 7 47.34 12.45 33.90
C ARG A 7 46.29 11.35 33.73
N VAL A 8 45.43 11.49 32.72
CA VAL A 8 44.53 10.42 32.33
C VAL A 8 45.36 9.30 31.71
N SER A 9 45.44 8.17 32.40
CA SER A 9 46.18 6.98 31.93
C SER A 9 45.58 6.47 30.63
N LEU A 10 46.41 6.24 29.61
CA LEU A 10 46.04 5.76 28.28
C LEU A 10 45.16 4.49 28.34
N LYS A 11 45.38 3.64 29.35
CA LYS A 11 44.57 2.43 29.59
C LYS A 11 43.11 2.75 29.88
N THR A 12 42.84 3.86 30.57
CA THR A 12 41.49 4.34 30.88
C THR A 12 40.76 4.79 29.61
N VAL A 13 41.47 5.49 28.72
CA VAL A 13 40.90 5.97 27.45
C VAL A 13 40.53 4.78 26.54
N PHE A 14 41.40 3.78 26.44
CA PHE A 14 41.12 2.56 25.66
C PHE A 14 39.94 1.75 26.21
N PHE A 15 39.81 1.66 27.54
CA PHE A 15 38.69 0.96 28.17
C PHE A 15 37.36 1.65 27.88
N PHE A 16 37.30 2.98 27.95
CA PHE A 16 36.10 3.73 27.60
C PHE A 16 35.75 3.63 26.11
N LEU A 17 36.74 3.62 25.22
CA LEU A 17 36.53 3.48 23.78
C LEU A 17 35.99 2.10 23.40
N PHE A 18 36.51 1.02 24.02
CA PHE A 18 35.98 -0.32 23.81
C PHE A 18 34.59 -0.51 24.44
N ALA A 19 34.33 0.11 25.59
CA ALA A 19 33.02 0.07 26.23
C ALA A 19 31.94 0.80 25.40
N THR A 20 32.26 1.95 24.80
CA THR A 20 31.32 2.68 23.93
C THR A 20 31.09 1.96 22.61
N VAL A 21 32.13 1.45 21.94
CA VAL A 21 31.97 0.68 20.70
C VAL A 21 31.20 -0.62 20.95
N GLY A 22 31.46 -1.32 22.06
CA GLY A 22 30.69 -2.50 22.45
C GLY A 22 29.20 -2.22 22.68
N LEU A 23 28.86 -1.06 23.26
CA LEU A 23 27.47 -0.66 23.49
C LEU A 23 26.72 -0.39 22.17
N PHE A 24 27.38 0.13 21.13
CA PHE A 24 26.75 0.39 19.83
C PHE A 24 26.43 -0.88 19.03
N VAL A 25 27.13 -2.00 19.26
CA VAL A 25 26.89 -3.25 18.53
C VAL A 25 25.63 -3.98 19.03
N PHE A 26 25.20 -3.76 20.28
CA PHE A 26 24.00 -4.43 20.84
C PHE A 26 22.68 -3.68 20.68
N VAL A 27 22.70 -2.41 20.24
CA VAL A 27 21.47 -1.62 19.99
C VAL A 27 20.94 -1.81 18.55
N GLY A 28 21.71 -2.44 17.67
CA GLY A 28 21.41 -2.50 16.22
C GLY A 28 20.56 -3.66 15.72
N CYS A 29 20.26 -4.69 16.52
CA CYS A 29 19.58 -5.90 16.04
C CYS A 29 18.58 -6.49 17.05
N ALA A 30 17.78 -5.66 17.72
CA ALA A 30 16.53 -6.17 18.26
C ALA A 30 15.67 -6.66 17.08
N PRO A 31 15.12 -7.88 17.10
CA PRO A 31 14.23 -8.33 16.05
C PRO A 31 13.06 -7.36 16.01
N ARG A 32 12.98 -6.58 14.93
CA ARG A 32 11.87 -5.69 14.59
C ARG A 32 10.66 -6.56 14.22
N GLY A 33 10.18 -7.30 15.21
CA GLY A 33 9.35 -8.50 15.08
C GLY A 33 7.99 -8.38 15.75
N GLU A 34 7.48 -7.15 15.93
CA GLU A 34 6.04 -6.98 16.12
C GLU A 34 5.37 -7.25 14.78
N THR A 35 4.92 -8.49 14.59
CA THR A 35 4.03 -8.84 13.50
C THR A 35 2.74 -8.06 13.67
N LYS A 36 2.55 -7.02 12.86
CA LYS A 36 1.29 -6.28 12.85
C LYS A 36 0.17 -7.20 12.40
N THR A 37 -0.99 -7.08 13.04
CA THR A 37 -2.19 -7.77 12.61
C THR A 37 -2.67 -7.20 11.27
N LEU A 38 -3.50 -7.96 10.55
CA LEU A 38 -4.05 -7.49 9.29
C LEU A 38 -4.86 -6.20 9.46
N ASP A 39 -5.65 -6.11 10.53
CA ASP A 39 -6.44 -4.91 10.83
C ASP A 39 -5.53 -3.71 11.12
N GLU A 40 -4.42 -3.90 11.83
CA GLU A 40 -3.43 -2.84 12.03
C GLU A 40 -2.80 -2.38 10.71
N VAL A 41 -2.45 -3.31 9.81
CA VAL A 41 -1.91 -2.98 8.49
C VAL A 41 -2.93 -2.17 7.69
N PHE A 42 -4.20 -2.59 7.70
CA PHE A 42 -5.29 -1.88 7.04
C PHE A 42 -5.49 -0.47 7.61
N GLN A 43 -5.56 -0.33 8.94
CA GLN A 43 -5.75 0.95 9.60
C GLN A 43 -4.59 1.91 9.37
N ILE A 44 -3.34 1.42 9.42
CA ILE A 44 -2.16 2.25 9.13
C ILE A 44 -2.20 2.76 7.70
N ALA A 45 -2.57 1.92 6.73
CA ALA A 45 -2.68 2.33 5.34
C ALA A 45 -3.78 3.38 5.16
N LYS A 46 -4.96 3.18 5.76
CA LYS A 46 -6.08 4.13 5.73
C LYS A 46 -5.69 5.48 6.35
N GLN A 47 -5.09 5.48 7.54
CA GLN A 47 -4.63 6.71 8.21
C GLN A 47 -3.58 7.48 7.39
N ARG A 48 -2.65 6.76 6.75
CA ARG A 48 -1.64 7.40 5.88
C ARG A 48 -2.31 8.08 4.68
N TYR A 49 -3.30 7.42 4.07
CA TYR A 49 -4.10 8.01 3.00
C TYR A 49 -4.89 9.24 3.48
N GLU A 50 -5.58 9.15 4.63
CA GLU A 50 -6.39 10.25 5.18
C GLU A 50 -5.56 11.51 5.47
N ARG A 51 -4.33 11.31 5.97
CA ARG A 51 -3.36 12.40 6.12
C ARG A 51 -2.97 12.96 4.76
N GLY A 52 -2.60 12.09 3.82
CA GLY A 52 -2.22 12.46 2.47
C GLY A 52 -3.29 13.31 1.77
N ILE A 53 -4.56 12.91 1.82
CA ILE A 53 -5.64 13.66 1.15
C ILE A 53 -5.88 15.03 1.81
N THR A 54 -5.78 15.10 3.14
CA THR A 54 -5.95 16.34 3.90
C THR A 54 -4.85 17.36 3.55
N GLU A 55 -3.60 16.90 3.48
CA GLU A 55 -2.42 17.74 3.22
C GLU A 55 -2.17 18.00 1.72
N SER A 56 -2.71 17.16 0.84
CA SER A 56 -2.48 17.25 -0.61
C SER A 56 -3.05 18.53 -1.24
N LYS A 57 -2.44 18.92 -2.36
CA LYS A 57 -2.96 19.98 -3.25
C LYS A 57 -3.80 19.41 -4.40
N ALA A 58 -4.31 18.20 -4.26
CA ALA A 58 -5.16 17.56 -5.26
C ALA A 58 -6.35 18.47 -5.61
N SER A 59 -6.72 18.53 -6.89
CA SER A 59 -7.86 19.32 -7.38
C SER A 59 -9.18 18.84 -6.76
N SER A 60 -10.22 19.68 -6.84
CA SER A 60 -11.56 19.29 -6.37
C SER A 60 -12.09 18.03 -7.07
N GLU A 61 -11.89 17.93 -8.39
CA GLU A 61 -12.27 16.75 -9.17
C GLU A 61 -11.52 15.50 -8.69
N THR A 62 -10.20 15.58 -8.53
CA THR A 62 -9.39 14.47 -8.02
C THR A 62 -9.85 14.05 -6.63
N ARG A 63 -10.14 15.01 -5.74
CA ARG A 63 -10.65 14.73 -4.39
C ARG A 63 -12.00 14.02 -4.43
N GLU A 64 -12.91 14.44 -5.31
CA GLU A 64 -14.22 13.80 -5.46
C GLU A 64 -14.07 12.33 -5.89
N ARG A 65 -13.22 12.03 -6.87
CA ARG A 65 -12.95 10.66 -7.31
C ARG A 65 -12.32 9.82 -6.21
N LEU A 66 -11.35 10.38 -5.49
CA LEU A 66 -10.72 9.71 -4.36
C LEU A 66 -11.73 9.38 -3.24
N LEU A 67 -12.69 10.27 -2.96
CA LEU A 67 -13.77 9.99 -2.00
C LEU A 67 -14.69 8.86 -2.47
N LYS A 68 -15.04 8.80 -3.77
CA LYS A 68 -15.81 7.69 -4.35
C LYS A 68 -15.07 6.36 -4.18
N ILE A 69 -13.77 6.32 -4.48
CA ILE A 69 -12.93 5.12 -4.28
C ILE A 69 -12.95 4.67 -2.82
N VAL A 70 -12.79 5.59 -1.87
CA VAL A 70 -12.76 5.27 -0.44
C VAL A 70 -14.11 4.74 0.05
N SER A 71 -15.22 5.34 -0.37
CA SER A 71 -16.56 4.82 -0.06
C SER A 71 -16.71 3.39 -0.55
N SER A 72 -16.27 3.12 -1.79
CA SER A 72 -16.35 1.78 -2.36
C SER A 72 -15.36 0.79 -1.76
N PHE A 73 -14.26 1.22 -1.13
CA PHE A 73 -13.41 0.33 -0.33
C PHE A 73 -14.16 -0.24 0.87
N ASP A 74 -14.89 0.60 1.59
CA ASP A 74 -15.68 0.15 2.75
C ASP A 74 -16.81 -0.78 2.28
N GLU A 75 -17.48 -0.50 1.16
CA GLU A 75 -18.47 -1.40 0.54
C GLU A 75 -17.85 -2.74 0.12
N PHE A 76 -16.66 -2.70 -0.50
CA PHE A 76 -15.96 -3.89 -0.98
C PHE A 76 -15.53 -4.80 0.18
N VAL A 77 -14.95 -4.25 1.25
CA VAL A 77 -14.51 -5.02 2.43
C VAL A 77 -15.68 -5.68 3.13
N ASN A 78 -16.80 -4.96 3.27
CA ASN A 78 -18.00 -5.44 3.95
C ASN A 78 -18.98 -6.18 3.03
N ALA A 79 -18.65 -6.39 1.76
CA ALA A 79 -19.52 -7.08 0.82
C ALA A 79 -19.74 -8.54 1.25
N GLU A 80 -20.98 -8.94 1.42
CA GLU A 80 -21.39 -10.31 1.80
C GLU A 80 -21.81 -11.14 0.58
N SER A 81 -22.00 -10.51 -0.57
CA SER A 81 -22.42 -11.17 -1.82
C SER A 81 -21.45 -10.91 -2.97
N GLU A 82 -21.38 -11.85 -3.91
CA GLU A 82 -20.57 -11.72 -5.13
C GLU A 82 -20.98 -10.49 -5.96
N ALA A 83 -22.28 -10.19 -6.04
CA ALA A 83 -22.78 -9.01 -6.74
C ALA A 83 -22.26 -7.70 -6.12
N GLN A 84 -22.21 -7.59 -4.79
CA GLN A 84 -21.63 -6.43 -4.11
C GLN A 84 -20.13 -6.33 -4.38
N VAL A 85 -19.39 -7.45 -4.32
CA VAL A 85 -17.96 -7.49 -4.64
C VAL A 85 -17.72 -7.01 -6.07
N LYS A 86 -18.50 -7.50 -7.05
CA LYS A 86 -18.42 -7.07 -8.46
C LYS A 86 -18.67 -5.58 -8.62
N ASN A 87 -19.78 -5.08 -8.10
CA ASN A 87 -20.18 -3.68 -8.22
C ASN A 87 -19.14 -2.73 -7.60
N ALA A 88 -18.69 -3.01 -6.37
CA ALA A 88 -17.69 -2.19 -5.70
C ALA A 88 -16.34 -2.25 -6.43
N SER A 89 -15.92 -3.43 -6.88
CA SER A 89 -14.67 -3.59 -7.64
C SER A 89 -14.70 -2.84 -8.97
N GLN A 90 -15.82 -2.86 -9.68
CA GLN A 90 -16.00 -2.13 -10.93
C GLN A 90 -15.78 -0.63 -10.70
N LEU A 91 -16.51 -0.04 -9.74
CA LEU A 91 -16.41 1.38 -9.42
C LEU A 91 -14.99 1.77 -9.00
N ILE A 92 -14.36 0.99 -8.11
CA ILE A 92 -12.97 1.21 -7.70
C ILE A 92 -12.06 1.23 -8.92
N SER A 93 -12.20 0.24 -9.81
CA SER A 93 -11.32 0.11 -10.97
C SER A 93 -11.50 1.24 -11.98
N ASP A 94 -12.72 1.70 -12.21
CA ASP A 94 -13.03 2.77 -13.17
C ASP A 94 -12.54 4.13 -12.67
N GLU A 95 -12.78 4.46 -11.39
CA GLU A 95 -12.29 5.71 -10.80
C GLU A 95 -10.77 5.73 -10.65
N MET A 96 -10.15 4.60 -10.27
CA MET A 96 -8.68 4.51 -10.25
C MET A 96 -8.10 4.65 -11.66
N GLN A 97 -8.71 4.03 -12.67
CA GLN A 97 -8.26 4.15 -14.06
C GLN A 97 -8.29 5.59 -14.55
N ALA A 98 -9.30 6.38 -14.16
CA ALA A 98 -9.38 7.80 -14.46
C ALA A 98 -8.24 8.60 -13.78
N LEU A 99 -7.85 8.23 -12.56
CA LEU A 99 -6.77 8.90 -11.84
C LEU A 99 -5.36 8.59 -12.38
N ILE A 100 -5.14 7.42 -13.00
CA ILE A 100 -3.81 7.00 -13.50
C ILE A 100 -3.20 8.02 -14.46
N MET A 101 -4.02 8.68 -15.30
CA MET A 101 -3.53 9.67 -16.27
C MET A 101 -2.90 10.88 -15.59
N ASN A 102 -3.34 11.20 -14.38
CA ASN A 102 -2.87 12.33 -13.58
C ASN A 102 -1.78 11.95 -12.57
N ALA A 103 -1.56 10.64 -12.37
CA ALA A 103 -0.59 10.12 -11.42
C ALA A 103 0.87 10.33 -11.88
N GLY A 104 1.80 10.33 -10.93
CA GLY A 104 3.24 10.29 -11.13
C GLY A 104 3.72 9.09 -11.95
N TYR A 105 4.75 9.29 -12.78
CA TYR A 105 5.31 8.20 -13.60
C TYR A 105 5.81 7.00 -12.79
N THR A 106 6.20 7.22 -11.53
CA THR A 106 6.69 6.18 -10.61
C THR A 106 5.57 5.36 -9.97
N THR A 107 4.37 5.92 -9.79
CA THR A 107 3.24 5.27 -9.12
C THR A 107 2.26 4.64 -10.11
N ARG A 108 2.21 5.13 -11.36
CA ARG A 108 1.35 4.60 -12.44
C ARG A 108 1.41 3.07 -12.58
N PRO A 109 2.57 2.39 -12.61
CA PRO A 109 2.59 0.93 -12.74
C PRO A 109 1.92 0.23 -11.55
N ALA A 110 2.15 0.73 -10.33
CA ALA A 110 1.55 0.17 -9.13
C ALA A 110 0.03 0.34 -9.11
N LEU A 111 -0.47 1.51 -9.51
CA LEU A 111 -1.92 1.77 -9.65
C LEU A 111 -2.53 0.92 -10.77
N GLY A 112 -1.84 0.73 -11.90
CA GLY A 112 -2.30 -0.12 -12.99
C GLY A 112 -2.50 -1.59 -12.57
N GLU A 113 -1.58 -2.14 -11.78
CA GLU A 113 -1.73 -3.50 -11.22
C GLU A 113 -2.90 -3.60 -10.23
N ILE A 114 -3.15 -2.54 -9.45
CA ILE A 114 -4.31 -2.48 -8.56
C ILE A 114 -5.61 -2.45 -9.38
N VAL A 115 -5.69 -1.60 -10.41
CA VAL A 115 -6.85 -1.55 -11.33
C VAL A 115 -7.11 -2.92 -11.95
N LYS A 116 -6.07 -3.58 -12.46
CA LYS A 116 -6.18 -4.93 -13.03
C LYS A 116 -6.72 -5.94 -12.01
N SER A 117 -6.27 -5.83 -10.76
CA SER A 117 -6.75 -6.70 -9.67
C SER A 117 -8.27 -6.52 -9.48
N TYR A 118 -8.76 -5.30 -9.32
CA TYR A 118 -10.20 -5.03 -9.17
C TYR A 118 -11.01 -5.37 -10.42
N ARG A 119 -10.50 -5.08 -11.63
CA ARG A 119 -11.18 -5.49 -12.88
C ARG A 119 -11.37 -6.99 -12.97
N GLY A 120 -10.37 -7.77 -12.58
CA GLY A 120 -10.50 -9.22 -12.54
C GLY A 120 -11.56 -9.71 -11.55
N LEU A 121 -11.88 -8.94 -10.51
CA LEU A 121 -12.97 -9.25 -9.57
C LEU A 121 -14.34 -8.81 -10.12
N ALA A 122 -14.37 -7.69 -10.86
CA ALA A 122 -15.59 -7.15 -11.49
C ALA A 122 -16.06 -8.00 -12.68
N TYR A 123 -15.13 -8.46 -13.51
CA TYR A 123 -15.39 -9.17 -14.77
C TYR A 123 -14.68 -10.54 -14.78
N PRO A 124 -15.15 -11.51 -13.97
CA PRO A 124 -14.49 -12.82 -13.89
C PRO A 124 -14.48 -13.57 -15.22
N GLU A 125 -15.47 -13.34 -16.09
CA GLU A 125 -15.61 -13.96 -17.41
C GLU A 125 -14.45 -13.58 -18.36
N GLU A 126 -13.86 -12.40 -18.19
CA GLU A 126 -12.71 -11.96 -19.01
C GLU A 126 -11.41 -12.72 -18.67
N ARG A 127 -11.37 -13.45 -17.55
CA ARG A 127 -10.20 -14.23 -17.14
C ARG A 127 -9.99 -15.48 -18.01
N GLU A 128 -11.05 -15.96 -18.66
CA GLU A 128 -11.04 -17.20 -19.45
C GLU A 128 -10.89 -16.96 -20.95
N SER A 129 -10.15 -15.93 -21.40
CA SER A 129 -9.63 -15.99 -22.78
C SER A 129 -8.66 -17.17 -22.85
N PRO A 130 -9.07 -18.31 -23.45
CA PRO A 130 -8.24 -19.49 -23.44
C PRO A 130 -7.10 -19.19 -24.41
N VAL A 131 -5.88 -19.10 -23.89
CA VAL A 131 -4.73 -19.49 -24.70
C VAL A 131 -4.97 -20.96 -25.00
N SER A 132 -5.59 -21.21 -26.15
CA SER A 132 -5.89 -22.52 -26.71
C SER A 132 -4.58 -23.26 -26.90
N THR A 133 -4.15 -23.94 -25.83
CA THR A 133 -3.07 -24.90 -25.84
C THR A 133 -3.79 -26.21 -25.58
N GLY A 134 -4.08 -26.97 -26.65
CA GLY A 134 -4.92 -28.16 -26.61
C GLY A 134 -4.48 -29.13 -25.50
N GLY A 135 -5.34 -29.32 -24.51
CA GLY A 135 -5.05 -30.08 -23.31
C GLY A 135 -6.32 -30.68 -22.72
N ASP A 136 -6.60 -31.90 -23.14
CA ASP A 136 -7.38 -32.97 -22.52
C ASP A 136 -8.37 -32.61 -21.37
N GLY A 137 -9.60 -32.27 -21.75
CA GLY A 137 -10.79 -33.08 -21.45
C GLY A 137 -11.28 -33.28 -20.00
N THR A 138 -10.64 -32.72 -18.97
CA THR A 138 -11.11 -32.89 -17.57
C THR A 138 -11.28 -31.53 -16.88
N SER A 139 -12.24 -30.75 -17.34
CA SER A 139 -12.61 -29.46 -16.76
C SER A 139 -13.54 -29.67 -15.57
N SER A 140 -12.95 -29.95 -14.40
CA SER A 140 -13.61 -29.63 -13.13
C SER A 140 -13.72 -28.11 -13.06
N GLU A 141 -14.93 -27.61 -13.32
CA GLU A 141 -15.33 -26.21 -13.20
C GLU A 141 -14.82 -25.69 -11.83
N PRO A 142 -13.87 -24.74 -11.80
CA PRO A 142 -13.38 -24.23 -10.53
C PRO A 142 -14.53 -23.52 -9.84
N ALA A 143 -14.88 -23.99 -8.64
CA ALA A 143 -15.88 -23.34 -7.80
C ALA A 143 -15.59 -21.83 -7.72
N PRO A 144 -16.63 -20.96 -7.80
CA PRO A 144 -16.45 -19.52 -7.74
C PRO A 144 -15.58 -19.17 -6.54
N TYR A 145 -14.43 -18.54 -6.78
CA TYR A 145 -13.48 -18.21 -5.73
C TYR A 145 -14.19 -17.30 -4.73
N GLU A 146 -14.49 -17.80 -3.53
CA GLU A 146 -14.95 -16.94 -2.45
C GLU A 146 -13.76 -16.08 -2.01
N LEU A 147 -13.80 -14.79 -2.36
CA LEU A 147 -12.79 -13.84 -1.92
C LEU A 147 -12.90 -13.67 -0.41
N ASN A 148 -11.96 -14.25 0.34
CA ASN A 148 -11.97 -14.15 1.80
C ASN A 148 -11.80 -12.69 2.26
N GLU A 149 -12.33 -12.37 3.44
CA GLU A 149 -12.26 -11.03 4.03
C GLU A 149 -10.82 -10.51 4.13
N SER A 150 -9.89 -11.40 4.47
CA SER A 150 -8.48 -11.07 4.58
C SER A 150 -7.87 -10.56 3.27
N ALA A 151 -8.19 -11.19 2.14
CA ALA A 151 -7.74 -10.78 0.82
C ALA A 151 -8.35 -9.43 0.42
N LYS A 152 -9.62 -9.19 0.76
CA LYS A 152 -10.27 -7.89 0.56
C LYS A 152 -9.51 -6.79 1.30
N LYS A 153 -9.27 -6.98 2.59
CA LYS A 153 -8.53 -6.02 3.44
C LYS A 153 -7.11 -5.79 2.93
N LEU A 154 -6.38 -6.84 2.53
CA LEU A 154 -5.02 -6.70 1.98
C LEU A 154 -5.00 -5.90 0.66
N LEU A 155 -5.94 -6.17 -0.25
CA LEU A 155 -6.03 -5.45 -1.52
C LEU A 155 -6.35 -3.96 -1.30
N VAL A 156 -7.29 -3.66 -0.40
CA VAL A 156 -7.62 -2.28 -0.03
C VAL A 156 -6.45 -1.59 0.68
N ALA A 157 -5.76 -2.27 1.60
CA ALA A 157 -4.58 -1.71 2.28
C ALA A 157 -3.45 -1.37 1.27
N ARG A 158 -3.21 -2.24 0.30
CA ARG A 158 -2.28 -1.98 -0.82
C ARG A 158 -2.74 -0.76 -1.63
N SER A 159 -4.04 -0.65 -1.88
CA SER A 159 -4.62 0.48 -2.61
C SER A 159 -4.44 1.81 -1.88
N TYR A 160 -4.79 1.86 -0.59
CA TYR A 160 -4.55 3.02 0.26
C TYR A 160 -3.08 3.44 0.26
N THR A 161 -2.17 2.47 0.36
CA THR A 161 -0.72 2.75 0.37
C THR A 161 -0.27 3.39 -0.93
N ALA A 162 -0.71 2.88 -2.08
CA ALA A 162 -0.38 3.45 -3.39
C ALA A 162 -0.97 4.86 -3.58
N LEU A 163 -2.23 5.06 -3.20
CA LEU A 163 -2.87 6.38 -3.26
C LEU A 163 -2.20 7.39 -2.33
N ALA A 164 -1.85 6.98 -1.11
CA ALA A 164 -1.15 7.84 -0.15
C ALA A 164 0.22 8.27 -0.68
N GLN A 165 0.99 7.32 -1.23
CA GLN A 165 2.28 7.62 -1.83
C GLN A 165 2.14 8.62 -2.98
N GLU A 166 1.10 8.50 -3.81
CA GLU A 166 0.84 9.44 -4.91
C GLU A 166 0.44 10.83 -4.41
N LEU A 167 -0.40 10.90 -3.37
CA LEU A 167 -0.80 12.15 -2.73
C LEU A 167 0.40 12.89 -2.12
N GLU A 168 1.28 12.16 -1.43
CA GLU A 168 2.49 12.68 -0.79
C GLU A 168 3.53 13.20 -1.79
N THR A 169 3.59 12.63 -3.00
CA THR A 169 4.65 12.91 -3.98
C THR A 169 4.24 13.91 -5.05
N THR A 170 3.13 13.65 -5.77
CA THR A 170 2.70 14.52 -6.88
C THR A 170 1.32 15.13 -6.68
N SER A 171 0.53 14.63 -5.73
CA SER A 171 -0.86 15.06 -5.53
C SER A 171 -1.72 14.95 -6.81
N PHE A 172 -1.38 14.01 -7.71
CA PHE A 172 -1.99 13.85 -9.02
C PHE A 172 -1.95 15.12 -9.91
N GLN A 173 -0.89 15.93 -9.82
CA GLN A 173 -0.77 17.19 -10.55
C GLN A 173 0.10 17.12 -11.83
N VAL A 174 0.50 15.93 -12.28
CA VAL A 174 1.45 15.78 -13.39
C VAL A 174 0.92 16.32 -14.74
N GLY A 175 -0.39 16.54 -14.86
CA GLY A 175 -1.03 17.15 -16.04
C GLY A 175 -1.28 18.67 -15.97
N ALA A 176 -1.01 19.35 -14.85
CA ALA A 176 -1.36 20.77 -14.66
C ALA A 176 -0.22 21.75 -15.00
N ALA A 177 0.92 21.26 -15.49
CA ALA A 177 2.09 22.07 -15.81
C ALA A 177 2.15 22.55 -17.28
N GLY A 178 1.01 22.56 -17.98
CA GLY A 178 0.89 23.02 -19.38
C GLY A 178 0.04 24.27 -19.51
#